data_AF-A0A1Z5JIW2-F1
#
_entry.id   AF-A0A1Z5JIW2-F1
#
_cell.length_a   1.000
_cell.length_b   1.000
_cell.length_c   1.000
_cell.angle_alpha   90.00
_cell.angle_beta   90.00
_cell.angle_gamma   90.00
#
_symmetry.space_group_name_H-M   'P 1'
#
loop_
_entity.id
_entity.type
_entity.pdbx_description
1 polymer ?
#
loop_
_entity_poly.entity_id
_entity_poly.type
_entity_poly.pdbx_seq_one_letter_code
_entity_poly.pdbx_strand_id
1 'polypeptide(L)'
;MSNLSVSSRRAMRTVAQRASIDWSRPVWSCSPEVSAKFNNFKSWVAMSESMFEKYQKPPAPVDFNAAKKNVRDKQLVEQLEAFYKSSSPPPEVSVMPEAEKAKSEENIAYLKELDAFHKEFIPVVEKEIEFLQNNRTTADTTLFDMQVAYPLIHEEVENELEAREWFKDTEYEKKGGGDHHHH
;
A
#
# COMPACT_ATOMS: atom_id res chain seq x y z
N MET A 1 21.42 18.42 -29.55
CA MET A 1 20.56 18.61 -28.36
C MET A 1 19.22 17.95 -28.63
N SER A 2 18.95 16.81 -28.00
CA SER A 2 17.80 15.96 -28.30
C SER A 2 16.52 16.48 -27.64
N ASN A 3 15.60 17.01 -28.45
CA ASN A 3 14.27 17.45 -28.02
C ASN A 3 13.38 16.23 -27.71
N LEU A 4 13.47 15.70 -26.49
CA LEU A 4 12.51 14.71 -25.98
C LEU A 4 11.12 15.35 -25.89
N SER A 5 10.09 14.65 -26.35
CA SER A 5 8.70 15.09 -26.31
C SER A 5 8.22 15.30 -24.86
N VAL A 6 7.23 16.17 -24.66
CA VAL A 6 6.65 16.47 -23.34
C VAL A 6 6.18 15.20 -22.62
N SER A 7 5.61 14.24 -23.36
CA SER A 7 5.19 12.93 -22.84
C SER A 7 6.37 12.08 -22.35
N SER A 8 7.49 12.10 -23.07
CA SER A 8 8.72 11.40 -22.66
C SER A 8 9.33 12.00 -21.40
N ARG A 9 9.33 13.33 -21.30
CA ARG A 9 9.79 14.03 -20.09
C ARG A 9 8.85 13.81 -18.91
N ARG A 10 7.55 13.66 -19.14
CA ARG A 10 6.57 13.35 -18.11
C ARG A 10 6.77 11.92 -17.59
N ALA A 11 6.88 10.94 -18.48
CA ALA A 11 7.17 9.54 -18.13
C ALA A 11 8.50 9.39 -17.37
N MET A 12 9.57 10.08 -17.81
CA MET A 12 10.85 10.07 -17.09
C MET A 12 10.78 10.79 -15.73
N ARG A 13 10.00 11.87 -15.61
CA ARG A 13 9.74 12.50 -14.31
C ARG A 13 8.95 11.59 -13.38
N THR A 14 7.98 10.81 -13.86
CA THR A 14 7.25 9.84 -13.04
C THR A 14 8.14 8.71 -12.56
N VAL A 15 9.14 8.29 -13.36
CA VAL A 15 10.13 7.27 -12.96
C VAL A 15 11.12 7.84 -11.94
N ALA A 16 11.60 9.07 -12.13
CA ALA A 16 12.51 9.74 -11.20
C ALA A 16 11.83 10.19 -9.88
N GLN A 17 10.51 10.41 -9.88
CA GLN A 17 9.69 10.68 -8.69
C GLN A 17 9.15 9.41 -8.02
N ARG A 18 9.54 8.21 -8.47
CA ARG A 18 9.46 7.03 -7.61
C ARG A 18 10.41 7.30 -6.44
N ALA A 19 9.88 7.91 -5.38
CA ALA A 19 10.50 7.90 -4.06
C ALA A 19 11.07 6.51 -3.88
N SER A 20 12.39 6.38 -3.69
CA SER A 20 13.09 5.11 -3.67
C SER A 20 12.31 4.12 -2.79
N ILE A 21 11.50 3.26 -3.41
CA ILE A 21 10.62 2.36 -2.67
C ILE A 21 11.57 1.38 -2.01
N ASP A 22 11.66 1.45 -0.69
CA ASP A 22 12.41 0.46 0.05
C ASP A 22 11.60 -0.84 0.11
N TRP A 23 11.95 -1.75 -0.81
CA TRP A 23 11.35 -3.07 -0.93
C TRP A 23 11.73 -4.02 0.21
N SER A 24 12.66 -3.63 1.08
CA SER A 24 13.13 -4.44 2.21
C SER A 24 12.40 -4.15 3.53
N ARG A 25 11.48 -3.16 3.54
CA ARG A 25 10.76 -2.78 4.76
C ARG A 25 9.96 -3.95 5.35
N PRO A 26 9.97 -4.13 6.69
CA PRO A 26 9.22 -5.20 7.36
C PRO A 26 7.70 -5.15 7.16
N VAL A 27 7.16 -3.98 6.81
CA VAL A 27 5.72 -3.80 6.53
C VAL A 27 5.23 -4.69 5.38
N TRP A 28 6.13 -5.08 4.48
CA TRP A 28 5.83 -5.98 3.37
C TRP A 28 5.77 -7.45 3.77
N SER A 29 6.28 -7.78 4.95
CA SER A 29 6.32 -9.12 5.52
C SER A 29 5.58 -9.24 6.86
N CYS A 30 4.69 -8.30 7.17
CA CYS A 30 3.99 -8.26 8.46
C CYS A 30 3.02 -9.43 8.65
N SER A 31 2.51 -10.01 7.56
CA SER A 31 1.68 -11.21 7.58
C SER A 31 1.92 -12.08 6.34
N PRO A 32 1.58 -13.38 6.38
CA PRO A 32 1.68 -14.27 5.22
C PRO A 32 0.85 -13.78 4.02
N GLU A 33 -0.34 -13.23 4.28
CA GLU A 33 -1.24 -12.71 3.24
C GLU A 33 -0.67 -11.47 2.55
N VAL A 34 -0.13 -10.52 3.34
CA VAL A 34 0.51 -9.31 2.81
C VAL A 34 1.76 -9.68 2.01
N SER A 35 2.57 -10.60 2.54
CA SER A 35 3.77 -11.09 1.87
C SER A 35 3.46 -11.70 0.50
N ALA A 36 2.41 -12.52 0.41
CA ALA A 36 1.99 -13.14 -0.84
C ALA A 36 1.56 -12.09 -1.88
N LYS A 37 0.70 -11.14 -1.48
CA LYS A 37 0.25 -10.05 -2.37
C LYS A 37 1.40 -9.15 -2.79
N PHE A 38 2.31 -8.83 -1.88
CA PHE A 38 3.49 -8.04 -2.14
C PHE A 38 4.45 -8.73 -3.11
N ASN A 39 4.70 -10.03 -2.96
CA ASN A 39 5.56 -10.79 -3.88
C ASN A 39 4.99 -10.80 -5.30
N ASN A 40 3.67 -10.96 -5.44
CA ASN A 40 3.00 -10.85 -6.74
C ASN A 40 3.19 -9.46 -7.33
N PHE A 41 2.96 -8.40 -6.56
CA PHE A 41 3.17 -7.02 -7.02
C PHE A 41 4.63 -6.77 -7.42
N LYS A 42 5.59 -7.23 -6.62
CA LYS A 42 7.03 -7.11 -6.90
C LYS A 42 7.42 -7.82 -8.20
N SER A 43 6.92 -9.03 -8.44
CA SER A 43 7.15 -9.74 -9.70
C SER A 43 6.55 -9.00 -10.90
N TRP A 44 5.36 -8.41 -10.74
CA TRP A 44 4.70 -7.63 -11.79
C TRP A 44 5.47 -6.35 -12.12
N VAL A 45 5.99 -5.65 -11.10
CA VAL A 45 6.86 -4.48 -11.29
C VAL A 45 8.14 -4.86 -12.04
N ALA A 46 8.82 -5.94 -11.63
CA ALA A 46 10.02 -6.42 -12.30
C ALA A 46 9.75 -6.80 -13.78
N MET A 47 8.63 -7.48 -14.05
CA MET A 47 8.22 -7.80 -15.41
C MET A 47 7.95 -6.53 -16.23
N SER A 48 7.24 -5.56 -15.66
CA SER A 48 6.92 -4.30 -16.33
C SER A 48 8.18 -3.48 -16.67
N GLU A 49 9.15 -3.44 -15.76
CA GLU A 49 10.46 -2.81 -15.99
C GLU A 49 11.24 -3.51 -17.10
N SER A 50 11.28 -4.85 -17.10
CA SER A 50 11.95 -5.62 -18.15
C SER A 50 11.34 -5.35 -19.54
N MET A 51 10.02 -5.23 -19.62
CA MET A 51 9.31 -4.90 -20.86
C MET A 51 9.60 -3.47 -21.29
N PHE A 52 9.58 -2.53 -20.35
CA PHE A 52 9.93 -1.14 -20.63
C PHE A 52 11.35 -1.03 -21.20
N GLU A 53 12.35 -1.62 -20.56
CA GLU A 53 13.74 -1.60 -21.05
C GLU A 53 13.88 -2.20 -22.46
N LYS A 54 13.14 -3.27 -22.73
CA LYS A 54 13.14 -3.93 -24.04
C LYS A 54 12.53 -3.06 -25.13
N TYR A 55 11.40 -2.40 -24.86
CA TYR A 55 10.63 -1.66 -25.86
C TYR A 55 10.87 -0.14 -25.86
N GLN A 56 11.67 0.38 -24.92
CA GLN A 56 12.05 1.79 -24.89
C GLN A 56 12.92 2.16 -26.10
N LYS A 57 13.68 1.22 -26.65
CA LYS A 57 14.50 1.45 -27.84
C LYS A 57 13.64 1.32 -29.10
N PRO A 58 13.83 2.22 -30.09
CA PRO A 58 13.16 2.07 -31.37
C PRO A 58 13.59 0.73 -32.04
N PRO A 59 12.71 0.09 -32.82
CA PRO A 59 13.07 -1.09 -33.61
C PRO A 59 14.28 -0.82 -34.50
N ALA A 60 15.10 -1.85 -34.75
CA ALA A 60 16.24 -1.72 -35.65
C ALA A 60 15.76 -1.33 -37.07
N PRO A 61 16.46 -0.42 -37.76
CA PRO A 61 16.11 -0.06 -39.14
C PRO A 61 16.17 -1.27 -40.07
N VAL A 62 15.20 -1.37 -40.98
CA VAL A 62 15.18 -2.42 -42.01
C VAL A 62 16.18 -2.08 -43.11
N ASP A 63 17.14 -2.98 -43.38
CA ASP A 63 18.10 -2.82 -44.47
C ASP A 63 17.53 -3.31 -45.81
N PHE A 64 16.80 -2.43 -46.49
CA PHE A 64 16.27 -2.70 -47.83
C PHE A 64 17.36 -2.81 -48.90
N ASN A 65 18.57 -2.29 -48.67
CA ASN A 65 19.66 -2.34 -49.65
C ASN A 65 20.29 -3.74 -49.71
N ALA A 66 20.47 -4.39 -48.56
CA ALA A 66 20.85 -5.79 -48.51
C ALA A 66 19.77 -6.70 -49.12
N ALA A 67 18.48 -6.41 -48.85
CA ALA A 67 17.37 -7.16 -49.42
C ALA A 67 17.31 -7.07 -50.96
N LYS A 68 17.51 -5.88 -51.54
CA LYS A 68 17.55 -5.67 -53.01
C LYS A 68 18.71 -6.40 -53.71
N LYS A 69 19.78 -6.76 -52.99
CA LYS A 69 20.92 -7.51 -53.53
C LYS A 69 20.70 -9.02 -53.51
N ASN A 70 20.00 -9.53 -52.49
CA ASN A 70 19.84 -10.97 -52.26
C ASN A 70 18.51 -11.53 -52.79
N VAL A 71 17.48 -10.69 -52.93
CA VAL A 71 16.15 -11.10 -53.40
C VAL A 71 16.05 -10.93 -54.91
N ARG A 72 15.55 -11.98 -55.60
CA ARG A 72 15.43 -12.00 -57.06
C ARG A 72 14.39 -11.01 -57.59
N ASP A 73 13.30 -10.82 -56.85
CA ASP A 73 12.22 -9.89 -57.17
C ASP A 73 12.45 -8.53 -56.51
N LYS A 74 13.05 -7.61 -57.28
CA LYS A 74 13.39 -6.26 -56.82
C LYS A 74 12.16 -5.36 -56.70
N GLN A 75 11.15 -5.59 -57.54
CA GLN A 75 9.92 -4.81 -57.56
C GLN A 75 9.12 -5.05 -56.26
N LEU A 76 9.12 -6.30 -55.77
CA LEU A 76 8.54 -6.63 -54.46
C LEU A 76 9.21 -5.86 -53.32
N VAL A 77 10.55 -5.80 -53.31
CA VAL A 77 11.30 -5.09 -52.25
C VAL A 77 11.04 -3.58 -52.29
N GLU A 78 10.91 -2.99 -53.48
CA GLU A 78 10.55 -1.58 -53.65
C GLU A 78 9.13 -1.26 -53.16
N GLN A 79 8.16 -2.13 -53.44
CA GLN A 79 6.79 -1.99 -52.93
C GLN A 79 6.72 -2.10 -51.41
N LEU A 80 7.49 -3.03 -50.82
CA LEU A 80 7.57 -3.18 -49.36
C LEU A 80 8.25 -1.99 -48.69
N GLU A 81 9.30 -1.44 -49.31
CA GLU A 81 9.97 -0.23 -48.82
C GLU A 81 9.02 0.99 -48.87
N ALA A 82 8.25 1.14 -49.96
CA ALA A 82 7.25 2.19 -50.10
C ALA A 82 6.14 2.04 -49.04
N PHE A 83 5.64 0.82 -48.83
CA PHE A 83 4.63 0.53 -47.81
C PHE A 83 5.14 0.84 -46.40
N TYR A 84 6.34 0.38 -46.05
CA TYR A 84 6.97 0.62 -44.75
C TYR A 84 7.13 2.12 -44.46
N LYS A 85 7.58 2.91 -45.45
CA LYS A 85 7.73 4.37 -45.29
C LYS A 85 6.39 5.11 -45.23
N SER A 86 5.34 4.57 -45.85
CA SER A 86 4.00 5.17 -45.85
C SER A 86 3.23 4.95 -44.55
N SER A 87 3.59 3.92 -43.78
CA SER A 87 2.92 3.56 -42.54
C SER A 87 3.63 4.15 -41.34
N SER A 88 3.05 5.21 -40.77
CA SER A 88 3.42 5.74 -39.47
C SER A 88 2.18 5.67 -38.57
N PRO A 89 1.93 4.54 -37.89
CA PRO A 89 0.78 4.43 -37.01
C PRO A 89 0.88 5.49 -35.90
N PRO A 90 -0.24 6.13 -35.52
CA PRO A 90 -0.23 7.04 -34.39
C PRO A 90 0.22 6.29 -33.12
N PRO A 91 0.94 6.96 -32.21
CA PRO A 91 1.36 6.34 -30.97
C PRO A 91 0.13 5.85 -30.20
N GLU A 92 0.16 4.58 -29.80
CA GLU A 92 -0.89 4.02 -28.96
C GLU A 92 -0.80 4.67 -27.58
N VAL A 93 -1.83 5.45 -27.23
CA VAL A 93 -1.95 6.05 -25.90
C VAL A 93 -2.96 5.21 -25.14
N SER A 94 -2.48 4.35 -24.25
CA SER A 94 -3.35 3.66 -23.31
C SER A 94 -3.95 4.70 -22.35
N VAL A 95 -5.21 5.06 -22.54
CA VAL A 95 -5.95 5.91 -21.61
C VAL A 95 -6.60 5.01 -20.58
N MET A 96 -6.22 5.16 -19.31
CA MET A 96 -6.90 4.47 -18.21
C MET A 96 -8.39 4.85 -18.22
N PRO A 97 -9.31 3.88 -18.17
CA PRO A 97 -10.75 4.15 -18.12
C PRO A 97 -11.09 5.11 -16.97
N GLU A 98 -12.02 6.04 -17.18
CA GLU A 98 -12.37 7.05 -16.16
C GLU A 98 -12.86 6.43 -14.85
N ALA A 99 -13.58 5.30 -14.93
CA ALA A 99 -14.00 4.54 -13.75
C ALA A 99 -12.84 4.00 -12.92
N GLU A 100 -11.75 3.57 -13.56
CA GLU A 100 -10.55 3.10 -12.87
C GLU A 100 -9.76 4.26 -12.25
N LYS A 101 -9.74 5.42 -12.92
CA LYS A 101 -9.17 6.65 -12.35
C LYS A 101 -9.89 7.07 -11.08
N ALA A 102 -11.21 7.18 -11.13
CA ALA A 102 -12.02 7.58 -9.99
C ALA A 102 -11.81 6.63 -8.79
N LYS A 103 -11.83 5.31 -9.02
CA LYS A 103 -11.57 4.33 -7.97
C LYS A 103 -10.15 4.43 -7.41
N SER A 104 -9.15 4.69 -8.24
CA SER A 104 -7.78 4.89 -7.78
C SER A 104 -7.64 6.13 -6.89
N GLU A 105 -8.32 7.23 -7.26
CA GLU A 105 -8.33 8.48 -6.52
C GLU A 105 -9.05 8.34 -5.18
N GLU A 106 -10.19 7.64 -5.15
CA GLU A 106 -10.91 7.29 -3.93
C GLU A 106 -10.04 6.46 -2.96
N ASN A 107 -9.39 5.41 -3.47
CA ASN A 107 -8.48 4.60 -2.66
C ASN A 107 -7.31 5.42 -2.10
N ILE A 108 -6.75 6.34 -2.90
CA ILE A 108 -5.67 7.22 -2.44
C ILE A 108 -6.17 8.19 -1.36
N ALA A 109 -7.39 8.71 -1.49
CA ALA A 109 -8.00 9.58 -0.48
C ALA A 109 -8.19 8.83 0.84
N TYR A 110 -8.80 7.63 0.78
CA TYR A 110 -8.98 6.77 1.95
C TYR A 110 -7.66 6.44 2.65
N LEU A 111 -6.62 6.06 1.90
CA LEU A 111 -5.31 5.74 2.47
C LEU A 111 -4.64 6.96 3.14
N LYS A 112 -4.91 8.19 2.66
CA LYS A 112 -4.41 9.41 3.29
C LYS A 112 -5.14 9.73 4.60
N GLU A 113 -6.45 9.53 4.65
CA GLU A 113 -7.23 9.68 5.87
C GLU A 113 -6.77 8.69 6.94
N LEU A 114 -6.54 7.43 6.54
CA LEU A 114 -6.05 6.39 7.43
C LEU A 114 -4.62 6.68 7.93
N ASP A 115 -3.75 7.22 7.08
CA ASP A 115 -2.41 7.67 7.48
C ASP A 115 -2.47 8.86 8.47
N ALA A 116 -3.37 9.82 8.24
CA ALA A 116 -3.59 10.92 9.16
C ALA A 116 -4.10 10.43 10.53
N PHE A 117 -5.10 9.55 10.53
CA PHE A 117 -5.62 8.92 11.74
C PHE A 117 -4.51 8.18 12.52
N HIS A 118 -3.71 7.36 11.85
CA HIS A 118 -2.62 6.64 12.53
C HIS A 118 -1.57 7.58 13.11
N LYS A 119 -1.23 8.69 12.44
CA LYS A 119 -0.29 9.69 12.97
C LYS A 119 -0.79 10.36 14.24
N GLU A 120 -2.10 10.54 14.39
CA GLU A 120 -2.70 11.08 15.60
C GLU A 120 -2.84 10.00 16.69
N PHE A 121 -3.14 8.76 16.32
CA PHE A 121 -3.44 7.69 17.26
C PHE A 121 -2.19 7.02 17.86
N ILE A 122 -1.12 6.83 17.08
CA ILE A 122 0.15 6.26 17.56
C ILE A 122 0.66 6.95 18.83
N PRO A 123 0.80 8.29 18.91
CA PRO A 123 1.32 8.94 20.11
C PRO A 123 0.37 8.83 21.31
N VAL A 124 -0.93 8.67 21.09
CA VAL A 124 -1.90 8.42 22.18
C VAL A 124 -1.67 7.03 22.76
N VAL A 125 -1.53 6.02 21.90
CA VAL A 125 -1.26 4.64 22.33
C VAL A 125 0.10 4.53 23.02
N GLU A 126 1.12 5.21 22.52
CA GLU A 126 2.45 5.23 23.15
C GLU A 126 2.38 5.83 24.55
N LYS A 127 1.67 6.95 24.74
CA LYS A 127 1.44 7.54 26.07
C LYS A 127 0.66 6.62 27.00
N GLU A 128 -0.33 5.91 26.49
CA GLU A 128 -1.09 4.95 27.29
C GLU A 128 -0.20 3.77 27.72
N ILE A 129 0.65 3.27 26.84
CA ILE A 129 1.63 2.23 27.19
C ILE A 129 2.59 2.73 28.27
N GLU A 130 3.10 3.96 28.14
CA GLU A 130 3.96 4.57 29.17
C GLU A 130 3.24 4.71 30.51
N PHE A 131 1.98 5.17 30.50
CA PHE A 131 1.15 5.24 31.70
C PHE A 131 0.99 3.87 32.36
N LEU A 132 0.64 2.83 31.59
CA LEU A 132 0.48 1.47 32.10
C LEU A 132 1.79 0.86 32.61
N GLN A 133 2.92 1.18 32.00
CA GLN A 133 4.23 0.72 32.46
C GLN A 133 4.61 1.37 33.80
N ASN A 134 4.35 2.66 33.95
CA ASN A 134 4.68 3.41 35.16
C ASN A 134 3.72 3.12 36.33
N ASN A 135 2.45 2.83 36.02
CA ASN A 135 1.41 2.59 37.02
C ASN A 135 1.13 1.10 37.22
N ARG A 136 2.05 0.22 36.80
CA ARG A 136 1.92 -1.22 37.00
C ARG A 136 1.85 -1.51 38.50
N THR A 137 0.77 -2.15 38.92
CA THR A 137 0.61 -2.57 40.32
C THR A 137 1.67 -3.61 40.67
N THR A 138 2.36 -3.39 41.78
CA THR A 138 3.33 -4.30 42.39
C THR A 138 2.86 -4.66 43.79
N ALA A 139 3.56 -5.58 44.47
CA ALA A 139 3.22 -5.96 45.84
C ALA A 139 3.23 -4.79 46.83
N ASP A 140 3.97 -3.72 46.52
CA ASP A 140 4.11 -2.52 47.35
C ASP A 140 3.10 -1.41 46.98
N THR A 141 2.30 -1.59 45.93
CA THR A 141 1.33 -0.57 45.49
C THR A 141 0.18 -0.47 46.49
N THR A 142 -0.04 0.73 47.03
CA THR A 142 -1.09 0.96 48.03
C THR A 142 -2.45 1.25 47.38
N LEU A 143 -3.54 1.08 48.14
CA LEU A 143 -4.88 1.46 47.68
C LEU A 143 -4.97 2.95 47.31
N PHE A 144 -4.26 3.81 48.04
CA PHE A 144 -4.20 5.24 47.74
C PHE A 144 -3.51 5.51 46.39
N ASP A 145 -2.41 4.81 46.09
CA ASP A 145 -1.73 4.93 44.79
C ASP A 145 -2.66 4.54 43.63
N MET A 146 -3.51 3.52 43.82
CA MET A 146 -4.51 3.13 42.83
C MET A 146 -5.60 4.19 42.66
N GLN A 147 -6.06 4.83 43.73
CA GLN A 147 -7.05 5.91 43.67
C GLN A 147 -6.52 7.14 42.92
N VAL A 148 -5.23 7.47 43.14
CA VAL A 148 -4.57 8.57 42.44
C VAL A 148 -4.32 8.24 40.96
N ALA A 149 -3.95 7.00 40.65
CA ALA A 149 -3.71 6.55 39.28
C ALA A 149 -5.01 6.40 38.48
N TYR A 150 -6.12 6.01 39.12
CA TYR A 150 -7.41 5.74 38.47
C TYR A 150 -8.56 6.50 39.14
N PRO A 151 -8.61 7.84 38.97
CA PRO A 151 -9.58 8.69 39.67
C PRO A 151 -11.03 8.37 39.29
N LEU A 152 -11.31 7.94 38.05
CA LEU A 152 -12.65 7.57 37.62
C LEU A 152 -13.19 6.35 38.39
N ILE A 153 -12.33 5.35 38.66
CA ILE A 153 -12.71 4.18 39.46
C ILE A 153 -12.99 4.61 40.90
N HIS A 154 -12.18 5.53 41.43
CA HIS A 154 -12.42 6.06 42.77
C HIS A 154 -13.75 6.83 42.87
N GLU A 155 -14.04 7.71 41.91
CA GLU A 155 -15.31 8.43 41.85
C GLU A 155 -16.51 7.48 41.71
N GLU A 156 -16.40 6.43 40.89
CA GLU A 156 -17.43 5.39 40.78
C GLU A 156 -17.68 4.70 42.14
N VAL A 157 -16.63 4.27 42.83
CA VAL A 157 -16.74 3.62 44.14
C VAL A 157 -17.37 4.56 45.19
N GLU A 158 -17.01 5.84 45.22
CA GLU A 158 -17.62 6.80 46.15
C GLU A 158 -19.12 7.02 45.84
N ASN A 159 -19.47 7.15 44.56
CA ASN A 159 -20.88 7.27 44.14
C ASN A 159 -21.71 6.04 44.54
N GLU A 160 -21.15 4.84 44.39
CA GLU A 160 -21.79 3.58 44.80
C GLU A 160 -21.98 3.49 46.32
N LEU A 161 -21.01 3.97 47.09
CA LEU A 161 -21.10 4.05 48.55
C LEU A 161 -22.23 5.00 48.97
N GLU A 162 -22.34 6.18 48.34
CA GLU A 162 -23.39 7.16 48.60
C GLU A 162 -24.78 6.65 48.20
N ALA A 163 -24.89 6.01 47.03
CA ALA A 163 -26.13 5.46 46.49
C ALA A 163 -26.57 4.15 47.17
N ARG A 164 -25.73 3.56 48.03
CA ARG A 164 -25.94 2.27 48.70
C ARG A 164 -26.05 1.08 47.74
N GLU A 165 -25.34 1.14 46.63
CA GLU A 165 -25.35 0.12 45.57
C GLU A 165 -24.32 -0.99 45.84
N TRP A 166 -24.28 -1.49 47.09
CA TRP A 166 -23.18 -2.34 47.59
C TRP A 166 -23.02 -3.69 46.89
N PHE A 167 -24.03 -4.11 46.12
CA PHE A 167 -24.09 -5.42 45.46
C PHE A 167 -24.04 -5.33 43.93
N LYS A 168 -23.88 -4.13 43.36
CA LYS A 168 -23.89 -3.88 41.91
C LYS A 168 -22.97 -4.84 41.14
N ASP A 169 -21.76 -5.07 41.65
CA ASP A 169 -20.73 -5.92 41.03
C ASP A 169 -20.58 -7.32 41.66
N THR A 170 -21.48 -7.71 42.57
CA THR A 170 -21.42 -9.02 43.25
C THR A 170 -22.09 -10.15 42.48
N GLU A 171 -22.87 -9.84 41.45
CA GLU A 171 -23.43 -10.83 40.55
C GLU A 171 -22.32 -11.34 39.62
N TYR A 172 -21.84 -12.56 39.87
CA TYR A 172 -21.02 -13.29 38.91
C TYR A 172 -21.85 -13.59 37.66
N GLU A 173 -21.89 -12.66 36.69
CA GLU A 173 -22.22 -13.04 35.32
C GLU A 173 -21.21 -14.13 34.92
N LYS A 174 -21.69 -15.36 34.71
CA LYS A 174 -20.93 -16.45 34.06
C LYS A 174 -20.57 -16.04 32.63
N LYS A 175 -19.60 -15.15 32.46
CA LYS A 175 -18.97 -14.89 31.16
C LYS A 175 -17.90 -15.94 30.94
N GLY A 176 -18.30 -17.08 30.36
CA GLY A 176 -17.37 -18.07 29.79
C GLY A 176 -17.51 -19.48 30.35
N GLY A 177 -18.63 -20.15 30.10
CA GLY A 177 -18.78 -21.59 30.28
C GLY A 177 -19.34 -22.21 29.01
N GLY A 178 -18.48 -22.53 28.04
CA GLY A 178 -18.84 -23.33 26.88
C GLY A 178 -19.27 -24.73 27.32
N ASP A 179 -20.33 -25.22 26.68
CA ASP A 179 -20.84 -26.59 26.80
C ASP A 179 -19.71 -27.63 26.74
N HIS A 180 -19.51 -28.35 27.83
CA HIS A 180 -18.99 -29.71 27.77
C HIS A 180 -20.04 -30.66 28.31
N HIS A 181 -20.93 -31.07 27.41
CA HIS A 181 -21.63 -32.35 27.49
C HIS A 181 -20.60 -33.48 27.66
N HIS A 182 -20.72 -34.26 28.72
CA HIS A 182 -20.46 -35.70 28.66
C HIS A 182 -21.27 -36.43 29.74
N HIS A 183 -22.19 -37.26 29.22
CA HIS A 183 -22.82 -38.47 29.75
C HIS A 183 -23.18 -38.57 31.23
#